data_AF-A0AAI8ZHI7-F1
#
_entry.id   AF-A0AAI8ZHI7-F1
#
_cell.length_a   1.000
_cell.length_b   1.000
_cell.length_c   1.000
_cell.angle_alpha   90.00
_cell.angle_beta   90.00
_cell.angle_gamma   90.00
#
_symmetry.space_group_name_H-M   'P 1'
#
loop_
_entity.id
_entity.type
_entity.pdbx_description
1 polymer ?
#
loop_
_entity_poly.entity_id
_entity_poly.type
_entity_poly.pdbx_seq_one_letter_code
_entity_poly.pdbx_strand_id
1 'polypeptide(L)' 'MRVHPSARKHGIEPDEAVQAASWAIWIEDLEDDSPARQLRLGFDRAGRLVETVVLVFDSGNELVIHAMRARPHMLDLLP' A
#
# COMPACT_ATOMS: atom_id res chain seq x y z
N MET A 1 -4.91 4.99 9.45
CA MET A 1 -3.85 4.09 8.94
C MET A 1 -2.50 4.44 9.59
N ARG A 2 -1.73 3.45 10.04
CA ARG A 2 -0.35 3.61 10.57
C ARG A 2 0.67 3.10 9.56
N VAL A 3 1.94 3.49 9.70
CA VAL A 3 3.05 3.02 8.86
C VAL A 3 4.13 2.37 9.72
N HIS A 4 4.38 1.08 9.49
CA HIS A 4 5.44 0.35 10.15
C HIS A 4 6.82 0.87 9.69
N PRO A 5 7.86 0.93 10.54
CA PRO A 5 9.18 1.40 10.13
C PRO A 5 9.78 0.64 8.93
N SER A 6 9.47 -0.65 8.77
CA SER A 6 9.94 -1.45 7.61
C SER A 6 9.39 -0.96 6.26
N ALA A 7 8.22 -0.31 6.24
CA ALA A 7 7.63 0.18 5.01
C ALA A 7 8.47 1.28 4.35
N ARG A 8 9.33 1.95 5.12
CA ARG A 8 10.17 3.07 4.68
C ARG A 8 11.46 2.62 4.00
N LYS A 9 11.75 1.31 3.98
CA LYS A 9 13.02 0.75 3.47
C LYS A 9 13.31 1.10 2.00
N HIS A 10 12.29 1.46 1.22
CA HIS A 10 12.43 1.81 -0.20
C HIS A 10 12.25 3.30 -0.48
N GLY A 11 12.44 4.16 0.54
CA GLY A 11 12.50 5.61 0.35
C GLY A 11 11.15 6.27 0.07
N ILE A 12 10.04 5.62 0.45
CA ILE A 12 8.71 6.22 0.45
C ILE A 12 8.46 6.80 1.84
N GLU A 13 8.15 8.10 1.88
CA GLU A 13 7.83 8.78 3.13
C GLU A 13 6.48 8.28 3.69
N PRO A 14 6.29 8.26 5.02
CA PRO A 14 5.07 7.71 5.63
C PRO A 14 3.78 8.35 5.11
N ASP A 15 3.77 9.67 4.94
CA ASP A 15 2.60 10.41 4.46
C ASP A 15 2.27 10.07 3.01
N GLU A 16 3.29 9.78 2.19
CA GLU A 16 3.12 9.36 0.79
C GLU A 16 2.60 7.93 0.72
N ALA A 17 3.09 7.04 1.58
CA ALA A 17 2.59 5.67 1.68
C ALA A 17 1.11 5.65 2.11
N VAL A 18 0.74 6.47 3.10
CA VAL A 18 -0.65 6.62 3.55
C VAL A 18 -1.53 7.19 2.43
N GLN A 19 -1.07 8.25 1.76
CA GLN A 19 -1.81 8.85 0.63
C GLN A 19 -2.13 7.80 -0.43
N ALA A 20 -1.13 7.06 -0.90
CA ALA A 20 -1.29 6.05 -1.93
C ALA A 20 -2.19 4.88 -1.47
N ALA A 21 -2.01 4.40 -0.24
CA ALA A 21 -2.76 3.27 0.29
C ALA A 21 -4.22 3.60 0.64
N SER A 22 -4.52 4.83 1.05
CA SER A 22 -5.88 5.29 1.36
C SER A 22 -6.71 5.61 0.11
N TRP A 23 -6.05 6.09 -0.95
CA TRP A 23 -6.69 6.42 -2.23
C TRP A 23 -6.23 5.47 -3.33
N ALA A 24 -6.24 4.18 -3.00
CA ALA A 24 -5.81 3.13 -3.92
C ALA A 24 -6.73 3.06 -5.14
N ILE A 25 -6.13 2.98 -6.32
CA ILE A 25 -6.82 2.75 -7.61
C ILE A 25 -6.97 1.27 -7.92
N TRP A 26 -6.21 0.43 -7.21
CA TRP A 26 -6.28 -1.03 -7.29
C TRP A 26 -6.06 -1.61 -5.90
N ILE A 27 -6.87 -2.60 -5.54
CA ILE A 27 -6.76 -3.37 -4.29
C ILE A 27 -6.91 -4.84 -4.65
N GLU A 28 -5.95 -5.64 -4.22
CA GLU A 28 -5.96 -7.09 -4.36
C GLU A 28 -5.71 -7.73 -2.98
N ASP A 29 -6.60 -8.62 -2.57
CA ASP A 29 -6.43 -9.41 -1.36
C ASP A 29 -5.41 -10.52 -1.65
N LEU A 30 -4.29 -10.52 -0.92
CA LEU A 30 -3.20 -11.48 -1.10
C LEU A 30 -3.44 -12.76 -0.29
N GLU A 31 -4.01 -12.61 0.91
CA GLU A 31 -4.28 -13.69 1.86
C GLU A 31 -5.53 -13.33 2.69
N ASP A 32 -6.40 -14.31 2.92
CA ASP A 32 -7.64 -14.19 3.72
C ASP A 32 -7.42 -14.51 5.23
N ASP A 33 -6.19 -14.46 5.72
CA ASP A 33 -5.90 -14.63 7.16
C ASP A 33 -6.20 -13.35 7.95
N SER A 34 -6.25 -13.40 9.29
CA SER A 34 -6.43 -12.21 10.14
C SER A 34 -5.09 -11.82 10.81
N PRO A 35 -4.54 -10.63 10.54
CA PRO A 35 -5.10 -9.55 9.71
C PRO A 35 -4.97 -9.80 8.20
N ALA A 36 -5.99 -9.41 7.45
CA ALA A 36 -6.03 -9.56 5.99
C ALA A 36 -4.91 -8.76 5.35
N ARG A 37 -4.26 -9.33 4.33
CA ARG A 37 -3.15 -8.68 3.64
C ARG A 37 -3.60 -8.21 2.27
N GLN A 38 -3.49 -6.90 2.04
CA GLN A 38 -3.86 -6.28 0.78
C GLN A 38 -2.64 -5.71 0.06
N LEU A 39 -2.53 -6.00 -1.23
CA LEU A 39 -1.75 -5.21 -2.16
C LEU A 39 -2.60 -4.01 -2.58
N ARG A 40 -2.07 -2.80 -2.42
CA ARG A 40 -2.74 -1.59 -2.90
C ARG A 40 -1.81 -0.79 -3.79
N LEU A 41 -2.31 -0.40 -4.97
CA LEU A 41 -1.64 0.55 -5.86
C LEU A 41 -2.36 1.89 -5.78
N GLY A 42 -1.61 2.98 -5.59
CA GLY A 42 -2.16 4.33 -5.58
C GLY A 42 -1.11 5.37 -5.85
N PHE A 43 -1.54 6.61 -6.05
CA PHE A 43 -0.62 7.72 -6.31
C PHE A 43 -0.25 8.45 -5.02
N ASP A 44 1.02 8.78 -4.88
CA ASP A 44 1.44 9.76 -3.87
C ASP A 44 1.14 11.20 -4.30
N ARG A 45 1.50 12.17 -3.45
CA ARG A 45 1.28 13.60 -3.71
C ARG A 45 2.07 14.14 -4.89
N ALA A 46 3.13 13.46 -5.32
CA ALA A 46 3.94 13.81 -6.49
C ALA A 46 3.44 13.13 -7.78
N GLY A 47 2.33 12.37 -7.72
CA GLY A 47 1.78 11.64 -8.85
C GLY A 47 2.59 10.39 -9.22
N ARG A 48 3.47 9.91 -8.33
CA ARG A 48 4.19 8.65 -8.55
C ARG A 48 3.29 7.49 -8.13
N LEU A 49 3.21 6.45 -8.96
CA LEU A 49 2.52 5.23 -8.59
C LEU A 49 3.33 4.49 -7.52
N VAL A 50 2.71 4.22 -6.39
CA VAL A 50 3.28 3.56 -5.22
C VAL A 50 2.53 2.25 -5.01
N GLU A 51 3.31 1.19 -4.83
CA GLU A 51 2.86 -0.14 -4.43
C GLU A 51 2.98 -0.24 -2.91
N THR A 52 1.91 -0.62 -2.23
CA THR A 52 1.89 -0.81 -0.78
C THR A 52 1.31 -2.17 -0.39
N VAL A 53 1.80 -2.71 0.73
CA VAL A 53 1.15 -3.84 1.40
C VAL A 53 0.56 -3.35 2.72
N VAL A 54 -0.74 -3.53 2.89
CA VAL A 54 -1.52 -3.09 4.04
C VAL A 54 -2.08 -4.28 4.77
N LEU A 55 -1.87 -4.34 6.09
CA LEU A 55 -2.60 -5.23 6.98
C LEU A 55 -3.90 -4.55 7.40
N VAL A 56 -5.02 -5.22 7.18
CA VAL A 56 -6.36 -4.78 7.58
C VAL A 56 -6.82 -5.68 8.73
N PHE A 57 -7.00 -5.11 9.90
CA PHE A 57 -7.40 -5.83 11.10
C PHE A 57 -8.93 -5.88 11.20
N ASP A 58 -9.47 -6.90 11.87
CA ASP A 58 -10.92 -7.02 12.11
C ASP A 58 -11.54 -5.81 12.84
N SER A 59 -10.70 -5.05 13.57
CA SER A 59 -11.08 -3.78 14.20
C SER A 59 -11.27 -2.61 13.22
N GLY A 60 -10.99 -2.79 11.93
CA GLY A 60 -10.93 -1.74 10.92
C GLY A 60 -9.64 -0.91 10.93
N ASN A 61 -8.72 -1.19 11.87
CA ASN A 61 -7.41 -0.57 11.86
C ASN A 61 -6.60 -1.05 10.65
N GLU A 62 -5.72 -0.18 10.15
CA GLU A 62 -4.87 -0.47 8.99
C GLU A 62 -3.42 -0.13 9.29
N LEU A 63 -2.50 -1.00 8.84
CA LEU A 63 -1.06 -0.82 8.98
C LEU A 63 -0.34 -1.09 7.66
N VAL A 64 0.33 -0.07 7.11
CA VAL A 64 1.25 -0.24 5.97
C VAL A 64 2.53 -0.93 6.47
N ILE A 65 2.85 -2.09 5.91
CA ILE A 65 4.06 -2.86 6.25
C ILE A 65 5.13 -2.85 5.16
N HIS A 66 4.76 -2.47 3.94
CA HIS A 66 5.62 -2.30 2.78
C HIS A 66 5.16 -1.12 1.93
N ALA A 67 6.09 -0.32 1.41
CA ALA A 67 5.82 0.73 0.43
C ALA A 67 7.04 0.90 -0.49
N MET A 68 6.80 0.96 -1.80
CA MET A 68 7.83 1.22 -2.80
C MET A 68 7.21 1.88 -4.04
N ARG A 69 8.04 2.48 -4.90
CA ARG A 69 7.57 2.84 -6.25
C ARG A 69 7.07 1.57 -6.94
N ALA A 70 5.90 1.65 -7.56
CA ALA A 70 5.30 0.50 -8.22
C ALA A 70 6.25 -0.07 -9.27
N ARG A 71 6.41 -1.40 -9.24
CA ARG A 71 7.23 -2.13 -10.21
C ARG A 71 6.55 -2.09 -11.57
N PRO A 72 7.30 -2.12 -12.70
CA PRO A 72 6.69 -1.93 -14.03
C PRO A 72 5.50 -2.85 -14.35
N HIS A 73 5.57 -4.13 -13.96
CA HIS A 73 4.50 -5.11 -14.19
C HIS A 73 3.22 -4.86 -13.37
N MET A 74 3.27 -4.02 -12.33
CA MET A 74 2.06 -3.64 -11.60
C MET A 74 1.12 -2.78 -12.44
N LEU A 75 1.62 -2.14 -13.50
CA LEU A 75 0.79 -1.39 -14.44
C LEU A 75 -0.17 -2.30 -15.21
N ASP A 76 0.17 -3.58 -15.38
CA ASP A 76 -0.67 -4.57 -16.08
C ASP A 76 -1.94 -4.92 -15.28
N LEU A 77 -2.00 -4.54 -13.99
CA LEU A 77 -3.17 -4.70 -13.13
C LEU A 77 -4.16 -3.53 -13.22
N LEU A 78 -3.76 -2.41 -13.82
CA LEU A 78 -4.60 -1.22 -13.92
C LEU A 78 -5.61 -1.36 -15.07
N PRO A 79 -6.85 -0.84 -14.92
CA PRO A 79 -7.91 -0.92 -15.92
C PRO A 79 -7.66 -0.05 -17.16
#